data_AF-A0A7X8E4A5-F1
#
_entry.id   AF-A0A7X8E4A5-F1
#
_cell.length_a   1.000
_cell.length_b   1.000
_cell.length_c   1.000
_cell.angle_alpha   90.00
_cell.angle_beta   90.00
_cell.angle_gamma   90.00
#
_symmetry.space_group_name_H-M   'P 1'
#
loop_
_entity.id
_entity.type
_entity.pdbx_description
1 polymer ?
#
loop_
_entity_poly.entity_id
_entity_poly.type
_entity_poly.pdbx_seq_one_letter_code
_entity_poly.pdbx_strand_id
1 'polypeptide(L)'
;DQNLSFRELFERIKTGHLKTSPLIIPGIELNVQFSTENIHILAYFSGNQITKVEPFLNQQRQNRFERNKNMIRKFYELKIPIPIDLLKPTADEPTPGRVKVAKWLVHKGYVSTISEAFEIYLGNNKLAYVARNNVSIGSALKFIKKMNGFPFVAHPHQYGWCENKNILRKKVNDLLKIDTVGIEVFHSDASIEEQKLIEEIASEKQIYISAGSDFHGANKEKHHLYKSTFSPDNHYGKESIS
;
A
#
# COMPACT_ATOMS: atom_id res chain seq x y z
N ASP A 1 -4.86 -24.49 0.39
CA ASP A 1 -4.55 -23.62 1.54
C ASP A 1 -5.23 -22.28 1.57
N GLN A 2 -5.99 -21.89 0.54
CA GLN A 2 -6.62 -20.57 0.56
C GLN A 2 -7.60 -20.39 1.73
N ASN A 3 -8.28 -21.44 2.21
CA ASN A 3 -9.25 -21.34 3.31
C ASN A 3 -8.66 -21.40 4.73
N LEU A 4 -7.34 -21.41 4.90
CA LEU A 4 -6.73 -21.44 6.22
C LEU A 4 -6.87 -20.08 6.92
N SER A 5 -7.13 -20.10 8.22
CA SER A 5 -6.92 -18.93 9.06
C SER A 5 -5.44 -18.51 9.04
N PHE A 6 -5.16 -17.25 9.35
CA PHE A 6 -3.78 -16.76 9.38
C PHE A 6 -2.91 -17.52 10.38
N ARG A 7 -3.47 -17.93 11.52
CA ARG A 7 -2.76 -18.73 12.52
C ARG A 7 -2.37 -20.09 11.94
N GLU A 8 -3.30 -20.80 11.30
CA GLU A 8 -3.02 -22.10 10.67
C GLU A 8 -2.01 -21.98 9.54
N LEU A 9 -2.09 -20.91 8.77
CA LEU A 9 -1.11 -20.62 7.74
C LEU A 9 0.28 -20.38 8.33
N PHE A 10 0.37 -19.53 9.35
CA PHE A 10 1.62 -19.23 10.03
C PHE A 10 2.30 -20.50 10.57
N GLU A 11 1.52 -21.39 11.20
CA GLU A 11 2.04 -22.68 11.67
C GLU A 11 2.55 -23.57 10.53
N ARG A 12 1.91 -23.57 9.36
CA ARG A 12 2.40 -24.34 8.21
C ARG A 12 3.68 -23.79 7.61
N ILE A 13 3.82 -22.47 7.57
CA ILE A 13 5.08 -21.82 7.16
C ILE A 13 6.18 -22.21 8.14
N LYS A 14 5.92 -22.09 9.45
CA LYS A 14 6.86 -22.44 10.52
C LYS A 14 7.29 -23.91 10.49
N THR A 15 6.38 -24.82 10.14
CA THR A 15 6.63 -26.27 10.10
C THR A 15 7.09 -26.80 8.73
N GLY A 16 7.24 -25.93 7.72
CA GLY A 16 7.69 -26.33 6.38
C GLY A 16 6.69 -27.15 5.57
N HIS A 17 5.42 -27.20 5.97
CA HIS A 17 4.36 -27.97 5.32
C HIS A 17 3.57 -27.14 4.28
N LEU A 18 4.30 -26.49 3.36
CA LEU A 18 3.70 -25.77 2.23
C LEU A 18 3.54 -26.69 1.01
N LYS A 19 2.41 -26.62 0.31
CA LYS A 19 2.23 -27.29 -0.98
C LYS A 19 3.13 -26.66 -2.05
N THR A 20 3.40 -27.39 -3.14
CA THR A 20 4.25 -26.95 -4.27
C THR A 20 3.67 -25.80 -5.10
N SER A 21 2.36 -25.53 -5.02
CA SER A 21 1.76 -24.35 -5.62
C SER A 21 1.95 -23.13 -4.73
N PRO A 22 2.17 -21.92 -5.29
CA PRO A 22 2.27 -20.72 -4.49
C PRO A 22 1.00 -20.53 -3.68
N LEU A 23 1.16 -20.25 -2.39
CA LEU A 23 0.05 -19.83 -1.58
C LEU A 23 -0.38 -18.43 -2.00
N ILE A 24 -1.68 -18.26 -2.26
CA ILE A 24 -2.27 -16.97 -2.54
C ILE A 24 -2.94 -16.46 -1.27
N ILE A 25 -2.50 -15.29 -0.81
CA ILE A 25 -3.07 -14.58 0.33
C ILE A 25 -3.82 -13.37 -0.23
N PRO A 26 -5.16 -13.32 -0.16
CA PRO A 26 -5.92 -12.14 -0.53
C PRO A 26 -5.50 -10.93 0.30
N GLY A 27 -5.28 -9.80 -0.36
CA GLY A 27 -4.90 -8.57 0.31
C GLY A 27 -5.43 -7.33 -0.39
N ILE A 28 -5.47 -6.23 0.36
CA ILE A 28 -5.77 -4.88 -0.13
C ILE A 28 -4.75 -3.90 0.41
N GLU A 29 -4.56 -2.79 -0.29
CA GLU A 29 -3.80 -1.64 0.20
C GLU A 29 -4.76 -0.45 0.39
N LEU A 30 -4.79 0.12 1.59
CA LEU A 30 -5.62 1.25 1.96
C LEU A 30 -4.78 2.48 2.18
N ASN A 31 -5.17 3.59 1.55
CA ASN A 31 -4.61 4.89 1.90
C ASN A 31 -5.35 5.40 3.15
N VAL A 32 -4.61 5.76 4.19
CA VAL A 32 -5.16 6.23 5.46
C VAL A 32 -4.46 7.49 5.93
N GLN A 33 -5.15 8.28 6.74
CA GLN A 33 -4.56 9.40 7.46
C GLN A 33 -4.07 8.93 8.83
N PHE A 34 -2.79 9.13 9.10
CA PHE A 34 -2.17 8.91 10.40
C PHE A 34 -1.56 10.23 10.89
N SER A 35 -2.20 10.84 11.90
CA SER A 35 -1.88 12.21 12.31
C SER A 35 -2.00 13.17 11.10
N THR A 36 -0.94 13.90 10.76
CA THR A 36 -0.85 14.80 9.60
C THR A 36 -0.37 14.10 8.32
N GLU A 37 -0.04 12.81 8.38
CA GLU A 37 0.57 12.07 7.28
C GLU A 37 -0.46 11.19 6.55
N ASN A 38 -0.20 10.94 5.27
CA ASN A 38 -0.91 9.94 4.49
C ASN A 38 0.01 8.73 4.34
N ILE A 39 -0.42 7.61 4.91
CA ILE A 39 0.31 6.35 4.84
C ILE A 39 -0.57 5.28 4.22
N HIS A 40 0.05 4.17 3.84
CA HIS A 40 -0.64 3.00 3.34
C HIS A 40 -0.66 1.87 4.38
N ILE A 41 -1.80 1.21 4.49
CA ILE A 41 -2.00 0.00 5.28
C ILE A 41 -2.30 -1.14 4.32
N LEU A 42 -1.43 -2.13 4.29
CA LEU A 42 -1.72 -3.44 3.73
C LEU A 42 -2.65 -4.19 4.68
N ALA A 43 -3.64 -4.89 4.16
CA ALA A 43 -4.46 -5.79 4.95
C ALA A 43 -4.58 -7.13 4.25
N TYR A 44 -4.22 -8.20 4.95
CA TYR A 44 -4.28 -9.56 4.44
C TYR A 44 -5.44 -10.33 5.06
N PHE A 45 -6.08 -11.22 4.31
CA PHE A 45 -7.29 -11.94 4.73
C PHE A 45 -7.13 -13.44 4.50
N SER A 46 -7.78 -14.24 5.35
CA SER A 46 -7.89 -15.68 5.13
C SER A 46 -8.97 -16.00 4.09
N GLY A 47 -8.60 -16.73 3.04
CA GLY A 47 -9.52 -17.28 2.03
C GLY A 47 -10.62 -16.36 1.57
N ASN A 48 -11.85 -16.83 1.71
CA ASN A 48 -13.02 -16.13 1.21
C ASN A 48 -13.42 -14.90 2.05
N GLN A 49 -12.72 -14.57 3.16
CA GLN A 49 -13.06 -13.41 3.98
C GLN A 49 -12.89 -12.08 3.24
N ILE A 50 -12.05 -12.04 2.21
CA ILE A 50 -11.91 -10.89 1.32
C ILE A 50 -13.25 -10.49 0.67
N THR A 51 -14.19 -11.42 0.45
CA THR A 51 -15.50 -11.07 -0.13
C THR A 51 -16.30 -10.09 0.74
N LYS A 52 -16.04 -10.07 2.06
CA LYS A 52 -16.69 -9.14 3.00
C LYS A 52 -16.21 -7.70 2.86
N VAL A 53 -15.04 -7.47 2.25
CA VAL A 53 -14.53 -6.11 2.04
C VAL A 53 -15.11 -5.44 0.78
N GLU A 54 -15.77 -6.20 -0.09
CA GLU A 54 -16.23 -5.73 -1.40
C GLU A 54 -17.17 -4.51 -1.35
N PRO A 55 -18.14 -4.41 -0.42
CA PRO A 55 -18.95 -3.18 -0.30
C PRO A 55 -18.11 -1.94 0.01
N PHE A 56 -17.11 -2.08 0.89
CA PHE A 56 -16.20 -1.00 1.22
C PHE A 56 -15.33 -0.62 0.01
N LEU A 57 -14.79 -1.60 -0.72
CA LEU A 57 -14.01 -1.35 -1.92
C LEU A 57 -14.83 -0.65 -3.01
N ASN A 58 -16.10 -1.04 -3.19
CA ASN A 58 -17.03 -0.36 -4.10
C ASN A 58 -17.20 1.11 -3.74
N GLN A 59 -17.41 1.42 -2.46
CA GLN A 59 -17.50 2.80 -2.00
C GLN A 59 -16.20 3.59 -2.26
N GLN A 60 -15.03 2.98 -2.02
CA GLN A 60 -13.74 3.62 -2.30
C GLN A 60 -13.53 3.89 -3.80
N ARG A 61 -13.97 2.98 -4.67
CA ARG A 61 -13.93 3.17 -6.14
C ARG A 61 -14.83 4.31 -6.59
N GLN A 62 -16.04 4.41 -6.05
CA GLN A 62 -16.96 5.52 -6.30
C GLN A 62 -16.36 6.86 -5.84
N ASN A 63 -15.83 6.92 -4.63
CA ASN A 63 -15.18 8.13 -4.11
C ASN A 63 -14.00 8.57 -4.98
N ARG A 64 -13.19 7.62 -5.45
CA ARG A 64 -12.08 7.89 -6.37
C ARG A 64 -12.58 8.42 -7.71
N PHE A 65 -13.66 7.85 -8.25
CA PHE A 65 -14.25 8.31 -9.50
C PHE A 65 -14.73 9.75 -9.39
N GLU A 66 -15.51 10.10 -8.36
CA GLU A 66 -15.99 11.47 -8.13
C GLU A 66 -14.85 12.47 -7.92
N ARG A 67 -13.83 12.11 -7.13
CA ARG A 67 -12.61 12.93 -6.99
C ARG A 67 -11.94 13.17 -8.35
N ASN A 68 -11.80 12.13 -9.16
CA ASN A 68 -11.17 12.26 -10.47
C ASN A 68 -12.02 13.12 -11.42
N LYS A 69 -13.35 13.07 -11.37
CA LYS A 69 -14.20 14.02 -12.12
C LYS A 69 -13.90 15.47 -11.74
N ASN A 70 -13.73 15.75 -10.44
CA ASN A 70 -13.36 17.08 -9.96
C ASN A 70 -11.97 17.52 -10.47
N MET A 71 -11.01 16.59 -10.54
CA MET A 71 -9.71 16.87 -11.16
C MET A 71 -9.84 17.23 -12.64
N ILE A 72 -10.70 16.53 -13.39
CA ILE A 72 -10.98 16.88 -14.80
C ILE A 72 -11.64 18.26 -14.93
N ARG A 73 -12.55 18.63 -14.00
CA ARG A 73 -13.12 19.99 -13.96
C ARG A 73 -12.05 21.07 -13.84
N LYS A 74 -11.06 20.88 -12.96
CA LYS A 74 -9.91 21.79 -12.86
C LYS A 74 -9.11 21.89 -14.16
N PHE A 75 -8.95 20.79 -14.90
CA PHE A 75 -8.30 20.86 -16.22
C PHE A 75 -9.09 21.68 -17.24
N TYR A 76 -10.43 21.63 -17.21
CA TYR A 76 -11.24 22.50 -18.06
C TYR A 76 -11.05 23.99 -17.73
N GLU A 77 -10.92 24.35 -16.45
CA GLU A 77 -10.60 25.72 -16.02
C GLU A 77 -9.22 26.18 -16.56
N LEU A 78 -8.27 25.23 -16.67
CA LEU A 78 -6.96 25.45 -17.30
C LEU A 78 -6.99 25.41 -18.83
N LYS A 79 -8.17 25.30 -19.45
CA LYS A 79 -8.36 25.16 -20.91
C LYS A 79 -7.70 23.91 -21.51
N ILE A 80 -7.56 22.85 -20.70
CA ILE A 80 -7.05 21.53 -21.12
C ILE A 80 -8.26 20.56 -21.18
N PRO A 81 -8.74 20.18 -22.38
CA PRO A 81 -10.01 19.47 -22.54
C PRO A 81 -9.83 17.95 -22.37
N ILE A 82 -9.52 17.50 -21.15
CA ILE A 82 -9.38 16.07 -20.87
C ILE A 82 -10.76 15.41 -20.93
N PRO A 83 -10.99 14.41 -21.81
CA PRO A 83 -12.29 13.74 -21.90
C PRO A 83 -12.65 13.05 -20.60
N ILE A 84 -13.86 13.28 -20.08
CA ILE A 84 -14.33 12.62 -18.86
C ILE A 84 -14.35 11.09 -19.00
N ASP A 85 -14.62 10.63 -20.22
CA ASP A 85 -14.64 9.22 -20.61
C ASP A 85 -13.28 8.53 -20.49
N LEU A 86 -12.18 9.29 -20.43
CA LEU A 86 -10.86 8.75 -20.09
C LEU A 86 -10.89 8.02 -18.73
N LEU A 87 -11.73 8.46 -17.80
CA LEU A 87 -11.87 7.88 -16.46
C LEU A 87 -12.86 6.73 -16.38
N LYS A 88 -13.40 6.25 -17.50
CA LYS A 88 -14.22 5.02 -17.49
C LYS A 88 -13.34 3.82 -17.09
N PRO A 89 -13.76 3.02 -16.10
CA PRO A 89 -13.09 1.78 -15.74
C PRO A 89 -13.03 0.80 -16.92
N THR A 90 -11.94 0.06 -17.04
CA THR A 90 -11.80 -1.07 -17.97
C THR A 90 -11.44 -2.34 -17.20
N ALA A 91 -11.45 -3.50 -17.85
CA ALA A 91 -11.02 -4.76 -17.23
C ALA A 91 -9.56 -4.68 -16.75
N ASP A 92 -8.68 -4.08 -17.57
CA ASP A 92 -7.25 -3.94 -17.26
C ASP A 92 -6.96 -2.79 -16.28
N GLU A 93 -7.86 -1.81 -16.20
CA GLU A 93 -7.72 -0.65 -15.30
C GLU A 93 -9.07 -0.33 -14.63
N PRO A 94 -9.47 -1.13 -13.63
CA PRO A 94 -10.76 -0.97 -12.97
C PRO A 94 -10.84 0.29 -12.10
N THR A 95 -9.70 0.91 -11.79
CA THR A 95 -9.62 2.13 -10.95
C THR A 95 -8.72 3.20 -11.58
N PRO A 96 -9.15 3.84 -12.69
CA PRO A 96 -8.35 4.83 -13.36
C PRO A 96 -7.94 5.96 -12.41
N GLY A 97 -6.73 6.47 -12.59
CA GLY A 97 -6.10 7.40 -11.66
C GLY A 97 -5.35 8.53 -12.34
N ARG A 98 -4.60 9.28 -11.53
CA ARG A 98 -3.75 10.38 -12.01
C ARG A 98 -2.75 9.93 -13.07
N VAL A 99 -2.23 8.70 -12.97
CA VAL A 99 -1.29 8.14 -13.96
C VAL A 99 -1.92 8.04 -15.36
N LYS A 100 -3.19 7.66 -15.46
CA LYS A 100 -3.91 7.62 -16.75
C LYS A 100 -4.02 9.01 -17.36
N VAL A 101 -4.31 10.01 -16.52
CA VAL A 101 -4.36 11.41 -16.94
C VAL A 101 -2.98 11.92 -17.35
N ALA A 102 -1.92 11.58 -16.60
CA ALA A 102 -0.54 11.90 -16.95
C ALA A 102 -0.15 11.33 -18.33
N LYS A 103 -0.46 10.05 -18.58
CA LYS A 103 -0.22 9.40 -19.88
C LYS A 103 -0.96 10.12 -21.02
N TRP A 104 -2.20 10.54 -20.78
CA TRP A 104 -2.96 11.32 -21.76
C TRP A 104 -2.33 12.69 -22.03
N LEU A 105 -1.89 13.40 -20.99
CA LEU A 105 -1.22 14.70 -21.11
C LEU A 105 0.07 14.60 -21.94
N VAL A 106 0.87 13.57 -21.69
CA VAL A 106 2.08 13.26 -22.47
C VAL A 106 1.71 12.98 -23.93
N HIS A 107 0.76 12.07 -24.16
CA HIS A 107 0.34 11.69 -25.50
C HIS A 107 -0.21 12.88 -26.33
N LYS A 108 -0.84 13.85 -25.68
CA LYS A 108 -1.36 15.07 -26.32
C LYS A 108 -0.35 16.22 -26.38
N GLY A 109 0.88 16.03 -25.88
CA GLY A 109 1.94 17.02 -25.93
C GLY A 109 1.79 18.19 -24.97
N TYR A 110 0.97 18.07 -23.91
CA TYR A 110 0.85 19.10 -22.86
C TYR A 110 2.06 19.12 -21.92
N VAL A 111 2.76 18.00 -21.82
CA VAL A 111 3.98 17.77 -21.02
C VAL A 111 4.82 16.71 -21.75
N SER A 112 6.10 16.66 -21.46
CA SER A 112 7.07 15.73 -22.07
C SER A 112 7.14 14.40 -21.33
N THR A 113 6.89 14.38 -20.01
CA THR A 113 7.01 13.17 -19.18
C THR A 113 5.87 13.01 -18.18
N ILE A 114 5.70 11.78 -17.67
CA ILE A 114 4.76 11.51 -16.57
C ILE A 114 5.17 12.31 -15.32
N SER A 115 6.46 12.37 -15.00
CA SER A 115 6.98 13.12 -13.85
C SER A 115 6.60 14.60 -13.94
N GLU A 116 6.80 15.22 -15.10
CA GLU A 116 6.42 16.61 -15.35
C GLU A 116 4.90 16.84 -15.17
N ALA A 117 4.07 15.87 -15.61
CA ALA A 117 2.62 15.93 -15.37
C ALA A 117 2.27 16.00 -13.87
N PHE A 118 3.01 15.26 -13.04
CA PHE A 118 2.86 15.30 -11.59
C PHE A 118 3.43 16.58 -10.98
N GLU A 119 4.54 17.08 -11.47
CA GLU A 119 5.17 18.30 -10.95
C GLU A 119 4.33 19.56 -11.21
N ILE A 120 3.65 19.63 -12.36
CA ILE A 120 2.88 20.81 -12.77
C ILE A 120 1.40 20.69 -12.35
N TYR A 121 0.76 19.55 -12.62
CA TYR A 121 -0.70 19.45 -12.55
C TYR A 121 -1.22 18.51 -11.46
N LEU A 122 -0.65 17.30 -11.32
CA LEU A 122 -1.31 16.18 -10.65
C LEU A 122 -0.79 15.87 -9.22
N GLY A 123 0.40 16.38 -8.89
CA GLY A 123 1.05 16.21 -7.59
C GLY A 123 0.27 16.87 -6.45
N ASN A 124 0.69 16.63 -5.22
CA ASN A 124 0.04 17.25 -4.08
C ASN A 124 0.17 18.77 -4.16
N ASN A 125 -0.94 19.47 -3.90
CA ASN A 125 -1.05 20.94 -3.97
C ASN A 125 -0.73 21.54 -5.37
N LYS A 126 -0.80 20.75 -6.44
CA LYS A 126 -0.62 21.21 -7.82
C LYS A 126 -1.93 21.65 -8.46
N LEU A 127 -1.85 22.23 -9.66
CA LEU A 127 -2.95 22.98 -10.30
C LEU A 127 -4.27 22.20 -10.36
N ALA A 128 -4.22 20.93 -10.77
CA ALA A 128 -5.39 20.06 -10.89
C ALA A 128 -5.57 19.12 -9.68
N TYR A 129 -4.83 19.32 -8.60
CA TYR A 129 -4.92 18.46 -7.42
C TYR A 129 -6.28 18.58 -6.73
N VAL A 130 -6.88 17.43 -6.45
CA VAL A 130 -8.07 17.32 -5.60
C VAL A 130 -7.71 16.36 -4.48
N ALA A 131 -7.81 16.86 -3.24
CA ALA A 131 -7.52 16.07 -2.06
C ALA A 131 -8.44 14.84 -1.98
N ARG A 132 -7.89 13.73 -1.47
CA ARG A 132 -8.69 12.55 -1.16
C ARG A 132 -9.29 12.71 0.24
N ASN A 133 -10.55 12.34 0.41
CA ASN A 133 -11.12 12.14 1.74
C ASN A 133 -10.49 10.86 2.31
N ASN A 134 -9.46 11.02 3.13
CA ASN A 134 -8.73 9.89 3.68
C ASN A 134 -9.46 9.32 4.89
N VAL A 135 -9.45 7.99 4.99
CA VAL A 135 -9.98 7.28 6.15
C VAL A 135 -8.97 7.42 7.28
N SER A 136 -9.40 7.78 8.50
CA SER A 136 -8.49 7.81 9.64
C SER A 136 -7.96 6.40 9.92
N ILE A 137 -6.70 6.29 10.35
CA ILE A 137 -6.09 4.98 10.62
C ILE A 137 -6.91 4.15 11.60
N GLY A 138 -7.45 4.75 12.67
CA GLY A 138 -8.28 4.03 13.65
C GLY A 138 -9.56 3.45 13.02
N SER A 139 -10.19 4.18 12.08
CA SER A 139 -11.35 3.67 11.35
C SER A 139 -10.97 2.53 10.40
N ALA A 140 -9.81 2.65 9.74
CA ALA A 140 -9.29 1.61 8.85
C ALA A 140 -8.95 0.32 9.63
N LEU A 141 -8.22 0.42 10.74
CA LEU A 141 -7.87 -0.72 11.58
C LEU A 141 -9.12 -1.40 12.17
N LYS A 142 -10.10 -0.62 12.65
CA LYS A 142 -11.40 -1.14 13.10
C LYS A 142 -12.14 -1.89 11.99
N PHE A 143 -12.13 -1.36 10.77
CA PHE A 143 -12.72 -2.03 9.61
C PHE A 143 -12.00 -3.33 9.29
N ILE A 144 -10.66 -3.30 9.19
CA ILE A 144 -9.83 -4.48 8.87
C ILE A 144 -10.08 -5.59 9.91
N LYS A 145 -10.04 -5.26 11.20
CA LYS A 145 -10.30 -6.19 12.30
C LYS A 145 -11.72 -6.77 12.26
N LYS A 146 -12.73 -5.95 11.98
CA LYS A 146 -14.12 -6.41 11.79
C LYS A 146 -14.24 -7.44 10.66
N MET A 147 -13.39 -7.35 9.64
CA MET A 147 -13.33 -8.27 8.51
C MET A 147 -12.32 -9.41 8.70
N ASN A 148 -11.78 -9.58 9.92
CA ASN A 148 -10.73 -10.54 10.28
C ASN A 148 -9.48 -10.46 9.39
N GLY A 149 -9.15 -9.24 8.97
CA GLY A 149 -7.91 -8.95 8.26
C GLY A 149 -6.76 -8.62 9.21
N PHE A 150 -5.54 -8.74 8.69
CA PHE A 150 -4.29 -8.49 9.40
C PHE A 150 -3.62 -7.25 8.80
N PRO A 151 -3.57 -6.12 9.55
CA PRO A 151 -3.04 -4.86 9.05
C PRO A 151 -1.51 -4.79 9.17
N PHE A 152 -0.85 -4.22 8.17
CA PHE A 152 0.56 -3.89 8.14
C PHE A 152 0.76 -2.48 7.58
N VAL A 153 1.67 -1.69 8.17
CA VAL A 153 2.13 -0.45 7.54
C VAL A 153 2.95 -0.80 6.30
N ALA A 154 2.57 -0.27 5.15
CA ALA A 154 3.30 -0.44 3.90
C ALA A 154 4.47 0.57 3.82
N HIS A 155 5.62 0.11 3.30
CA HIS A 155 6.77 0.92 2.86
C HIS A 155 7.08 2.16 3.72
N PRO A 156 7.33 2.00 5.04
CA PRO A 156 7.54 3.14 5.96
C PRO A 156 8.71 4.07 5.58
N HIS A 157 9.71 3.57 4.86
CA HIS A 157 10.81 4.37 4.30
C HIS A 157 10.32 5.52 3.40
N GLN A 158 9.22 5.34 2.67
CA GLN A 158 8.67 6.35 1.75
C GLN A 158 8.03 7.56 2.47
N TYR A 159 7.78 7.46 3.78
CA TYR A 159 7.21 8.54 4.57
C TYR A 159 8.28 9.35 5.35
N GLY A 160 9.57 9.09 5.10
CA GLY A 160 10.66 9.71 5.88
C GLY A 160 10.79 9.13 7.29
N TRP A 161 10.11 8.03 7.61
CA TRP A 161 10.18 7.46 8.97
C TRP A 161 11.55 6.90 9.30
N CYS A 162 12.33 6.52 8.27
CA CYS A 162 13.65 5.93 8.41
C CYS A 162 14.79 6.97 8.44
N GLU A 163 14.49 8.28 8.42
CA GLU A 163 15.51 9.34 8.54
C GLU A 163 16.37 9.17 9.80
N ASN A 164 15.78 8.71 10.90
CA ASN A 164 16.53 8.21 12.05
C ASN A 164 15.69 7.25 12.92
N LYS A 165 16.39 6.51 13.79
CA LYS A 165 15.80 5.50 14.69
C LYS A 165 14.73 6.06 15.64
N ASN A 166 14.88 7.30 16.11
CA ASN A 166 13.94 7.89 17.06
C ASN A 166 12.61 8.26 16.41
N ILE A 167 12.64 8.75 15.16
CA ILE A 167 11.43 9.02 14.38
C ILE A 167 10.65 7.72 14.19
N LEU A 168 11.30 6.68 13.64
CA LEU A 168 10.65 5.39 13.41
C LEU A 168 10.07 4.81 14.70
N ARG A 169 10.86 4.78 15.78
CA ARG A 169 10.42 4.27 17.09
C ARG A 169 9.20 5.03 17.61
N LYS A 170 9.18 6.36 17.48
CA LYS A 170 8.02 7.17 17.89
C LYS A 170 6.79 6.81 17.07
N LYS A 171 6.92 6.72 15.74
CA LYS A 171 5.81 6.37 14.84
C LYS A 171 5.23 4.99 15.17
N VAL A 172 6.10 3.99 15.36
CA VAL A 172 5.68 2.63 15.76
C VAL A 172 4.99 2.64 17.12
N ASN A 173 5.54 3.34 18.12
CA ASN A 173 4.88 3.46 19.42
C ASN A 173 3.50 4.12 19.32
N ASP A 174 3.37 5.18 18.52
CA ASP A 174 2.11 5.89 18.35
C ASP A 174 1.06 5.04 17.61
N LEU A 175 1.49 4.19 16.66
CA LEU A 175 0.62 3.20 16.01
C LEU A 175 0.14 2.13 16.98
N LEU A 176 1.04 1.58 17.80
CA LEU A 176 0.72 0.53 18.77
C LEU A 176 -0.20 1.00 19.90
N LYS A 177 -0.29 2.32 20.15
CA LYS A 177 -1.32 2.90 21.04
C LYS A 177 -2.73 2.84 20.43
N ILE A 178 -2.86 2.67 19.10
CA ILE A 178 -4.14 2.66 18.40
C ILE A 178 -4.68 1.23 18.31
N ASP A 179 -3.92 0.31 17.71
CA ASP A 179 -4.24 -1.13 17.65
C ASP A 179 -2.97 -1.92 17.29
N THR A 180 -3.06 -3.25 17.31
CA THR A 180 -2.01 -4.12 16.79
C THR A 180 -1.89 -3.99 15.26
N VAL A 181 -0.69 -3.70 14.79
CA VAL A 181 -0.36 -3.55 13.37
C VAL A 181 1.05 -4.08 13.11
N GLY A 182 1.23 -4.82 12.02
CA GLY A 182 2.55 -5.21 11.54
C GLY A 182 3.23 -4.09 10.74
N ILE A 183 4.43 -4.34 10.25
CA ILE A 183 5.17 -3.38 9.42
C ILE A 183 5.87 -4.08 8.25
N GLU A 184 5.88 -3.46 7.09
CA GLU A 184 6.70 -3.91 5.97
C GLU A 184 8.15 -3.51 6.21
N VAL A 185 9.02 -4.51 6.27
CA VAL A 185 10.46 -4.35 6.48
C VAL A 185 11.17 -4.43 5.13
N PHE A 186 10.92 -5.51 4.40
CA PHE A 186 11.66 -5.83 3.19
C PHE A 186 10.91 -5.31 1.97
N HIS A 187 11.39 -4.20 1.43
CA HIS A 187 10.78 -3.54 0.28
C HIS A 187 11.84 -3.24 -0.79
N SER A 188 11.49 -3.41 -2.07
CA SER A 188 12.44 -3.24 -3.18
C SER A 188 13.05 -1.83 -3.29
N ASP A 189 12.31 -0.80 -2.87
CA ASP A 189 12.80 0.59 -2.83
C ASP A 189 13.51 0.97 -1.52
N ALA A 190 13.47 0.12 -0.49
CA ALA A 190 14.14 0.41 0.78
C ALA A 190 15.62 0.05 0.71
N SER A 191 16.50 0.92 1.19
CA SER A 191 17.92 0.59 1.31
C SER A 191 18.16 -0.51 2.35
N ILE A 192 19.34 -1.14 2.33
CA ILE A 192 19.70 -2.17 3.31
C ILE A 192 19.70 -1.57 4.73
N GLU A 193 20.13 -0.33 4.87
CA GLU A 193 20.16 0.41 6.13
C GLU A 193 18.75 0.68 6.65
N GLU A 194 17.83 1.10 5.78
CA GLU A 194 16.42 1.29 6.13
C GLU A 194 15.76 -0.02 6.54
N GLN A 195 15.97 -1.10 5.79
CA GLN A 195 15.45 -2.43 6.12
C GLN A 195 15.92 -2.89 7.50
N LYS A 196 17.23 -2.80 7.78
CA LYS A 196 17.80 -3.15 9.10
C LYS A 196 17.22 -2.30 10.23
N LEU A 197 17.04 -1.01 9.99
CA LEU A 197 16.46 -0.10 10.97
C LEU A 197 15.02 -0.47 11.32
N ILE A 198 14.21 -0.80 10.31
CA ILE A 198 12.82 -1.22 10.52
C ILE A 198 12.76 -2.58 11.22
N GLU A 199 13.59 -3.54 10.80
CA GLU A 199 13.68 -4.87 11.41
C GLU A 199 14.07 -4.81 12.89
N GLU A 200 15.06 -3.97 13.23
CA GLU A 200 15.51 -3.78 14.61
C GLU A 200 14.38 -3.26 15.49
N ILE A 201 13.70 -2.18 15.07
CA ILE A 201 12.55 -1.64 15.81
C ILE A 201 11.40 -2.64 15.87
N ALA A 202 11.16 -3.38 14.79
CA ALA A 202 10.10 -4.36 14.75
C ALA A 202 10.34 -5.50 15.76
N SER A 203 11.58 -5.98 15.84
CA SER A 203 12.02 -7.01 16.78
C SER A 203 11.96 -6.52 18.22
N GLU A 204 12.47 -5.31 18.49
CA GLU A 204 12.37 -4.65 19.82
C GLU A 204 10.92 -4.57 20.32
N LYS A 205 9.96 -4.39 19.41
CA LYS A 205 8.54 -4.19 19.71
C LYS A 205 7.68 -5.44 19.51
N GLN A 206 8.27 -6.55 19.12
CA GLN A 206 7.59 -7.81 18.83
C GLN A 206 6.42 -7.65 17.84
N ILE A 207 6.57 -6.79 16.83
CA ILE A 207 5.56 -6.60 15.78
C ILE A 207 5.85 -7.52 14.61
N TYR A 208 4.78 -8.01 13.97
CA TYR A 208 4.92 -8.83 12.78
C TYR A 208 5.52 -8.05 11.62
N ILE A 209 6.40 -8.70 10.86
CA ILE A 209 7.06 -8.13 9.69
C ILE A 209 6.47 -8.70 8.39
N SER A 210 6.55 -7.92 7.32
CA SER A 210 6.19 -8.38 5.97
C SER A 210 7.23 -7.95 4.93
N ALA A 211 7.13 -8.56 3.74
CA ALA A 211 7.99 -8.30 2.60
C ALA A 211 7.14 -8.10 1.34
N GLY A 212 7.51 -7.15 0.51
CA GLY A 212 6.77 -6.80 -0.70
C GLY A 212 7.67 -6.14 -1.74
N SER A 213 7.34 -6.35 -3.01
CA SER A 213 8.05 -5.69 -4.13
C SER A 213 7.40 -4.39 -4.58
N ASP A 214 6.15 -4.15 -4.17
CA ASP A 214 5.32 -3.08 -4.72
C ASP A 214 5.30 -3.09 -6.26
N PHE A 215 5.22 -4.29 -6.84
CA PHE A 215 5.30 -4.49 -8.28
C PHE A 215 4.11 -3.85 -9.00
N HIS A 216 4.41 -2.88 -9.86
CA HIS A 216 3.42 -2.12 -10.64
C HIS A 216 3.51 -2.38 -12.15
N GLY A 217 4.13 -3.50 -12.55
CA GLY A 217 4.34 -3.87 -13.95
C GLY A 217 5.22 -2.86 -14.70
N ALA A 218 4.91 -2.64 -15.98
CA ALA A 218 5.63 -1.69 -16.83
C ALA A 218 5.58 -0.22 -16.35
N ASN A 219 4.76 0.11 -15.34
CA ASN A 219 4.74 1.46 -14.77
C ASN A 219 5.92 1.73 -13.82
N LYS A 220 6.58 0.68 -13.32
CA LYS A 220 7.81 0.76 -12.52
C LYS A 220 8.78 -0.33 -13.00
N GLU A 221 9.51 -0.08 -14.09
CA GLU A 221 10.40 -1.05 -14.72
C GLU A 221 11.51 -1.60 -13.80
N LYS A 222 11.85 -0.88 -12.73
CA LYS A 222 12.84 -1.29 -11.73
C LYS A 222 12.29 -2.19 -10.62
N HIS A 223 10.97 -2.36 -10.54
CA HIS A 223 10.35 -3.26 -9.57
C HIS A 223 10.24 -4.63 -10.22
N HIS A 224 10.94 -5.61 -9.68
CA HIS A 224 10.74 -7.02 -10.01
C HIS A 224 9.96 -7.68 -8.89
N LEU A 225 9.28 -8.80 -9.18
CA LEU A 225 8.78 -9.67 -8.11
C LEU A 225 9.91 -9.94 -7.12
N TYR A 226 9.61 -9.79 -5.83
CA TYR A 226 10.62 -9.83 -4.77
C TYR A 226 11.44 -11.11 -4.90
N LYS A 227 12.73 -10.97 -5.23
CA LYS A 227 13.71 -12.06 -5.19
C LYS A 227 14.51 -11.86 -3.92
N SER A 228 14.19 -12.64 -2.90
CA SER A 228 15.06 -12.78 -1.73
C SER A 228 16.39 -13.39 -2.20
N THR A 229 17.40 -12.55 -2.47
CA THR A 229 18.81 -13.00 -2.51
C THR A 229 19.36 -13.15 -1.10
N PHE A 230 18.73 -12.46 -0.15
CA PHE A 230 18.80 -12.71 1.29
C PHE A 230 17.58 -13.54 1.68
N SER A 231 17.80 -14.83 1.93
CA SER A 231 16.92 -15.62 2.78
C SER A 231 17.39 -15.32 4.21
N PRO A 232 16.77 -14.39 4.97
CA PRO A 232 17.04 -14.35 6.40
C PRO A 232 16.60 -15.71 6.93
N ASP A 233 17.57 -16.55 7.26
CA ASP A 233 17.34 -17.90 7.76
C ASP A 233 16.25 -17.87 8.83
N ASN A 234 15.09 -18.46 8.52
CA ASN A 234 14.17 -19.06 9.48
C ASN A 234 13.76 -18.24 10.73
N HIS A 235 13.72 -16.91 10.67
CA HIS A 235 13.18 -16.09 11.78
C HIS A 235 11.66 -15.90 11.71
N TYR A 236 10.97 -16.57 10.77
CA TYR A 236 9.52 -16.70 10.81
C TYR A 236 9.13 -17.75 11.88
N GLY A 237 8.83 -17.27 13.10
CA GLY A 237 8.14 -18.07 14.11
C GLY A 237 8.99 -18.98 14.99
N LYS A 238 10.32 -18.84 15.01
CA LYS A 238 11.10 -19.40 16.13
C LYS A 238 10.98 -18.47 17.32
N GLU A 239 10.29 -18.93 18.36
CA GLU A 239 10.47 -18.38 19.70
C GLU A 239 11.96 -18.35 20.01
N SER A 240 12.41 -17.26 20.62
CA SER A 240 13.68 -17.20 21.32
C SER A 240 13.65 -18.25 22.43
N ILE A 241 14.23 -19.43 22.17
CA ILE A 241 14.58 -20.37 23.23
C ILE A 241 15.92 -19.92 23.79
N SER A 242 15.86 -19.10 24.83
CA SER A 242 16.81 -19.06 25.95
C SER A 242 16.19 -18.28 27.10
#